data_AF-A0A3E2NF27-F1
#
_entry.id   AF-A0A3E2NF27-F1
#
_cell.length_a   1.000
_cell.length_b   1.000
_cell.length_c   1.000
_cell.angle_alpha   90.00
_cell.angle_beta   90.00
_cell.angle_gamma   90.00
#
_symmetry.space_group_name_H-M   'P 1'
#
loop_
_entity.id
_entity.type
_entity.pdbx_description
1 polymer ?
#
loop_
_entity_poly.entity_id
_entity_poly.type
_entity_poly.pdbx_seq_one_letter_code
_entity_poly.pdbx_strand_id
1 'polypeptide(L)'
;MKQLSYTFKQGKEPVRRMLYRKEELNRMTLFQLRDICERETIIHAAVDRMDREELIHLILRFRGSRTPRLIKSHHTSGFQRLETALRESKKIFLPNQISIPGKLTVYKNLDTNLFDGYAIDYIGDLDGVNAVILDKEENICAILNIESFPGVNKLYITRSSHLVCREATVRDYRMYLFPRNLSDVIWGLYTESTGVLPPEIQLYSVPLMDFSVRNPVESPVPLAVDFGTSNTAAGLYIDHMFYSNIGKSIHRLFHRDGPGSNGRQPFVFKTDAGRGSSAVSSFNGTDTRGAFKFRKVPYVHSLS
;
A
#
# COMPACT_ATOMS: atom_id res chain seq x y z
N MET A 1 53.54 -42.17 11.25
CA MET A 1 52.38 -41.89 10.36
C MET A 1 51.75 -40.58 10.83
N LYS A 2 51.69 -39.54 9.97
CA LYS A 2 51.11 -38.23 10.31
C LYS A 2 49.58 -38.31 10.16
N GLN A 3 48.86 -38.05 11.24
CA GLN A 3 47.40 -38.03 11.29
C GLN A 3 46.90 -36.70 10.72
N LEU A 4 46.19 -36.74 9.59
CA LEU A 4 45.56 -35.56 9.00
C LEU A 4 44.26 -35.27 9.74
N SER A 5 44.25 -34.23 10.58
CA SER A 5 43.03 -33.70 11.18
C SER A 5 42.31 -32.82 10.15
N TYR A 6 41.15 -33.26 9.68
CA TYR A 6 40.25 -32.41 8.90
C TYR A 6 39.33 -31.65 9.86
N THR A 7 39.33 -30.32 9.78
CA THR A 7 38.36 -29.48 10.48
C THR A 7 37.25 -29.14 9.49
N PHE A 8 36.08 -29.77 9.63
CA PHE A 8 34.90 -29.44 8.84
C PHE A 8 34.41 -28.05 9.26
N LYS A 9 34.68 -27.03 8.45
CA LYS A 9 34.07 -25.71 8.62
C LYS A 9 32.62 -25.82 8.19
N GLN A 10 31.69 -25.73 9.16
CA GLN A 10 30.26 -25.60 8.86
C GLN A 10 30.07 -24.50 7.83
N GLY A 11 29.41 -24.85 6.71
CA GLY A 11 29.04 -23.89 5.69
C GLY A 11 28.21 -22.79 6.33
N LYS A 12 28.65 -21.53 6.18
CA LYS A 12 27.81 -20.37 6.52
C LYS A 12 26.47 -20.55 5.79
N GLU A 13 25.36 -20.41 6.52
CA GLU A 13 24.05 -20.31 5.89
C GLU A 13 24.11 -19.29 4.74
N PRO A 14 23.40 -19.52 3.62
CA PRO A 14 23.41 -18.57 2.51
C PRO A 14 23.00 -17.20 3.05
N VAL A 15 23.94 -16.25 3.04
CA VAL A 15 23.69 -14.87 3.43
C VAL A 15 22.50 -14.39 2.59
N ARG A 16 21.37 -14.15 3.26
CA ARG A 16 20.12 -13.74 2.62
C ARG A 16 20.41 -12.50 1.78
N ARG A 17 20.30 -12.62 0.45
CA ARG A 17 20.46 -11.49 -0.47
C ARG A 17 19.34 -10.48 -0.21
N MET A 18 19.66 -9.36 0.42
CA MET A 18 18.72 -8.25 0.56
C MET A 18 18.58 -7.55 -0.80
N LEU A 19 17.33 -7.32 -1.22
CA LEU A 19 17.00 -6.58 -2.44
C LEU A 19 16.53 -5.18 -2.03
N TYR A 20 16.95 -4.15 -2.77
CA TYR A 20 16.73 -2.75 -2.41
C TYR A 20 15.77 -2.05 -3.38
N ARG A 21 15.08 -1.02 -2.91
CA ARG A 21 14.24 -0.15 -3.76
C ARG A 21 14.92 1.17 -4.02
N LYS A 22 14.75 1.71 -5.23
CA LYS A 22 15.31 3.03 -5.57
C LYS A 22 14.76 4.11 -4.64
N GLU A 23 13.47 4.07 -4.33
CA GLU A 23 12.79 5.06 -3.47
C GLU A 23 13.32 5.04 -2.03
N GLU A 24 13.68 3.87 -1.52
CA GLU A 24 14.24 3.69 -0.18
C GLU A 24 15.69 4.14 -0.12
N LEU A 25 16.50 3.75 -1.10
CA LEU A 25 17.89 4.19 -1.22
C LEU A 25 17.95 5.73 -1.39
N ASN A 26 16.98 6.32 -2.10
CA ASN A 26 16.79 7.76 -2.22
C ASN A 26 16.35 8.46 -0.92
N ARG A 27 15.99 7.72 0.14
CA ARG A 27 15.68 8.28 1.49
C ARG A 27 16.85 8.10 2.46
N MET A 28 17.80 7.23 2.15
CA MET A 28 18.97 6.95 2.98
C MET A 28 20.03 8.05 2.86
N THR A 29 20.84 8.17 3.91
CA THR A 29 22.04 9.03 3.92
C THR A 29 23.20 8.35 3.18
N LEU A 30 24.18 9.14 2.74
CA LEU A 30 25.41 8.63 2.13
C LEU A 30 26.12 7.57 3.00
N PHE A 31 26.13 7.79 4.32
CA PHE A 31 26.68 6.84 5.28
C PHE A 31 25.94 5.49 5.26
N GLN A 32 24.60 5.52 5.28
CA GLN A 32 23.78 4.30 5.23
C GLN A 32 23.94 3.54 3.91
N LEU A 33 24.10 4.25 2.79
CA LEU A 33 24.35 3.63 1.48
C LEU A 33 25.74 2.95 1.43
N ARG A 34 26.77 3.56 2.02
CA ARG A 34 28.11 2.94 2.13
C ARG A 34 28.09 1.72 3.06
N ASP A 35 27.42 1.81 4.19
CA ASP A 35 27.23 0.70 5.11
C ASP A 35 26.48 -0.47 4.45
N ILE A 36 25.53 -0.21 3.53
CA ILE A 36 24.93 -1.26 2.70
C ILE A 36 26.00 -1.91 1.80
N CYS A 37 26.84 -1.13 1.12
CA CYS A 37 27.90 -1.67 0.26
C CYS A 37 28.88 -2.54 1.05
N GLU A 38 29.23 -2.16 2.28
CA GLU A 38 30.10 -2.95 3.17
C GLU A 38 29.43 -4.23 3.64
N ARG A 39 28.21 -4.13 4.21
CA ARG A 39 27.44 -5.29 4.70
C ARG A 39 27.16 -6.32 3.61
N GLU A 40 26.86 -5.85 2.41
CA GLU A 40 26.53 -6.70 1.26
C GLU A 40 27.77 -7.10 0.45
N THR A 41 28.98 -6.74 0.89
CA THR A 41 30.26 -7.03 0.21
C THR A 41 30.26 -6.61 -1.27
N ILE A 42 29.70 -5.43 -1.57
CA ILE A 42 29.71 -4.84 -2.91
C ILE A 42 31.10 -4.25 -3.15
N ILE A 43 32.00 -5.07 -3.71
CA ILE A 43 33.39 -4.68 -3.93
C ILE A 43 33.47 -3.78 -5.17
N HIS A 44 33.68 -2.48 -4.95
CA HIS A 44 34.03 -1.55 -6.02
C HIS A 44 35.06 -0.53 -5.52
N ALA A 45 36.09 -0.27 -6.33
CA ALA A 45 37.29 0.45 -5.90
C ALA A 45 37.07 1.92 -5.53
N ALA A 46 35.89 2.49 -5.83
CA ALA A 46 35.57 3.90 -5.62
C ALA A 46 34.34 4.14 -4.73
N VAL A 47 33.86 3.15 -3.97
CA VAL A 47 32.66 3.29 -3.09
C VAL A 47 32.79 4.51 -2.14
N ASP A 48 33.99 4.78 -1.65
CA ASP A 48 34.24 5.89 -0.73
C ASP A 48 34.18 7.28 -1.40
N ARG A 49 34.38 7.34 -2.71
CA ARG A 49 34.42 8.59 -3.51
C ARG A 49 33.14 8.83 -4.31
N MET A 50 32.28 7.83 -4.40
CA MET A 50 31.03 7.90 -5.16
C MET A 50 30.04 8.89 -4.54
N ASP A 51 29.29 9.54 -5.43
CA ASP A 51 28.15 10.34 -5.04
C ASP A 51 26.95 9.46 -4.66
N ARG A 52 25.86 10.10 -4.24
CA ARG A 52 24.69 9.41 -3.75
C ARG A 52 24.05 8.58 -4.86
N GLU A 53 23.79 9.17 -6.01
CA GLU A 53 23.15 8.54 -7.16
C GLU A 53 23.97 7.36 -7.69
N GLU A 54 25.29 7.47 -7.73
CA GLU A 54 26.23 6.42 -8.10
C GLU A 54 26.16 5.23 -7.12
N LEU A 55 26.13 5.49 -5.81
CA LEU A 55 25.97 4.43 -4.81
C LEU A 55 24.61 3.73 -4.96
N ILE A 56 23.54 4.49 -5.19
CA ILE A 56 22.20 3.93 -5.41
C ILE A 56 22.19 3.04 -6.66
N HIS A 57 22.77 3.52 -7.76
CA HIS A 57 22.89 2.75 -9.00
C HIS A 57 23.76 1.50 -8.82
N LEU A 58 24.85 1.59 -8.07
CA LEU A 58 25.72 0.46 -7.76
C LEU A 58 24.98 -0.60 -6.95
N ILE A 59 24.30 -0.20 -5.88
CA ILE A 59 23.49 -1.09 -5.04
C ILE A 59 22.40 -1.77 -5.88
N LEU A 60 21.65 -0.99 -6.69
CA LEU A 60 20.62 -1.54 -7.57
C LEU A 60 21.18 -2.44 -8.67
N ARG A 61 22.39 -2.20 -9.18
CA ARG A 61 23.04 -3.06 -10.18
C ARG A 61 23.47 -4.39 -9.58
N PHE A 62 24.03 -4.39 -8.37
CA PHE A 62 24.55 -5.60 -7.72
C PHE A 62 23.47 -6.42 -7.02
N ARG A 63 22.38 -5.79 -6.59
CA ARG A 63 21.30 -6.45 -5.83
C ARG A 63 19.95 -6.42 -6.52
N GLY A 64 19.78 -5.65 -7.59
CA GLY A 64 18.49 -5.49 -8.28
C GLY A 64 17.55 -4.51 -7.58
N SER A 65 16.61 -3.94 -8.35
CA SER A 65 15.47 -3.22 -7.81
C SER A 65 14.38 -4.21 -7.42
N ARG A 66 13.94 -4.20 -6.16
CA ARG A 66 12.81 -5.03 -5.71
C ARG A 66 11.49 -4.34 -6.02
N THR A 67 10.77 -4.85 -7.01
CA THR A 67 9.35 -4.50 -7.15
C THR A 67 8.58 -5.05 -5.93
N PRO A 68 7.74 -4.22 -5.28
CA PRO A 68 6.84 -4.70 -4.22
C PRO A 68 5.99 -5.86 -4.72
N ARG A 69 6.06 -7.03 -4.06
CA ARG A 69 5.14 -8.14 -4.33
C ARG A 69 3.87 -7.91 -3.53
N LEU A 70 2.97 -7.11 -4.10
CA LEU A 70 1.71 -6.74 -3.47
C LEU A 70 0.55 -7.56 -4.03
N ILE A 71 -0.32 -8.00 -3.12
CA ILE A 71 -1.57 -8.65 -3.49
C ILE A 71 -2.50 -7.53 -3.99
N LYS A 72 -2.78 -7.52 -5.29
CA LYS A 72 -3.63 -6.51 -5.96
C LYS A 72 -4.81 -7.13 -6.73
N SER A 73 -4.88 -8.45 -6.84
CA SER A 73 -5.92 -9.17 -7.57
C SER A 73 -6.47 -10.31 -6.72
N HIS A 74 -7.76 -10.58 -6.85
CA HIS A 74 -8.40 -11.69 -6.14
C HIS A 74 -7.93 -13.04 -6.69
N HIS A 75 -7.64 -13.98 -5.78
CA HIS A 75 -7.35 -15.37 -6.10
C HIS A 75 -8.34 -16.30 -5.37
N THR A 76 -9.00 -17.19 -6.11
CA THR A 76 -10.16 -17.99 -5.64
C THR A 76 -9.89 -18.79 -4.37
N SER A 77 -8.69 -19.37 -4.26
CA SER A 77 -8.23 -20.13 -3.09
C SER A 77 -7.18 -19.40 -2.24
N GLY A 78 -6.89 -18.13 -2.55
CA GLY A 78 -5.84 -17.36 -1.88
C GLY A 78 -6.16 -17.07 -0.42
N PHE A 79 -7.42 -16.72 -0.13
CA PHE A 79 -7.89 -16.45 1.23
C PHE A 79 -7.74 -17.67 2.14
N GLN A 80 -8.27 -18.82 1.71
CA GLN A 80 -8.24 -20.06 2.49
C GLN A 80 -6.80 -20.49 2.80
N ARG A 81 -5.90 -20.49 1.81
CA ARG A 81 -4.49 -20.82 2.04
C ARG A 81 -3.87 -19.90 3.07
N LEU A 82 -4.10 -18.59 2.95
CA LEU A 82 -3.51 -17.60 3.83
C LEU A 82 -4.06 -17.69 5.26
N GLU A 83 -5.36 -17.90 5.42
CA GLU A 83 -5.99 -18.16 6.72
C GLU A 83 -5.42 -19.41 7.38
N THR A 84 -5.31 -20.53 6.65
CA THR A 84 -4.75 -21.78 7.18
C THR A 84 -3.30 -21.57 7.64
N ALA A 85 -2.45 -21.00 6.79
CA ALA A 85 -1.05 -20.79 7.11
C ALA A 85 -0.84 -19.82 8.29
N LEU A 86 -1.66 -18.76 8.39
CA LEU A 86 -1.62 -17.85 9.52
C LEU A 86 -2.05 -18.53 10.82
N ARG A 87 -3.06 -19.40 10.80
CA ARG A 87 -3.51 -20.15 11.99
C ARG A 87 -2.46 -21.15 12.48
N GLU A 88 -1.78 -21.83 11.58
CA GLU A 88 -0.73 -22.80 11.89
C GLU A 88 0.55 -22.16 12.43
N SER A 89 0.82 -20.91 12.04
CA SER A 89 2.03 -20.19 12.45
C SER A 89 1.87 -19.56 13.83
N LYS A 90 2.89 -19.73 14.69
CA LYS A 90 3.03 -18.99 15.95
C LYS A 90 3.44 -17.55 15.66
N LYS A 91 2.69 -16.59 16.22
CA LYS A 91 2.82 -15.16 15.95
C LYS A 91 3.62 -14.48 17.07
N ILE A 92 4.70 -13.81 16.71
CA ILE A 92 5.50 -12.97 17.62
C ILE A 92 5.25 -11.52 17.22
N PHE A 93 4.63 -10.75 18.12
CA PHE A 93 4.28 -9.36 17.83
C PHE A 93 5.47 -8.44 18.10
N LEU A 94 5.83 -7.65 17.09
CA LEU A 94 6.90 -6.66 17.20
C LEU A 94 6.48 -5.49 18.11
N PRO A 95 7.41 -4.91 18.90
CA PRO A 95 7.09 -3.98 19.98
C PRO A 95 6.70 -2.57 19.51
N ASN A 96 6.88 -2.22 18.23
CA ASN A 96 6.61 -0.86 17.78
C ASN A 96 5.11 -0.55 17.79
N GLN A 97 4.76 0.59 18.39
CA GLN A 97 3.41 1.12 18.36
C GLN A 97 3.16 1.80 17.02
N ILE A 98 2.51 1.09 16.10
CA ILE A 98 2.07 1.67 14.83
C ILE A 98 0.76 2.41 15.08
N SER A 99 0.76 3.73 14.83
CA SER A 99 -0.45 4.54 14.86
C SER A 99 -1.19 4.39 13.53
N ILE A 100 -2.40 3.84 13.59
CA ILE A 100 -3.31 3.68 12.45
C ILE A 100 -4.61 4.42 12.77
N PRO A 101 -5.29 5.02 11.77
CA PRO A 101 -6.62 5.56 11.97
C PRO A 101 -7.56 4.50 12.59
N GLY A 102 -8.20 4.84 13.71
CA GLY A 102 -9.04 3.89 14.45
C GLY A 102 -10.22 3.34 13.63
N LYS A 103 -10.66 4.07 12.60
CA LYS A 103 -11.72 3.65 11.68
C LYS A 103 -11.20 3.55 10.26
N LEU A 104 -11.43 2.40 9.63
CA LEU A 104 -11.17 2.16 8.21
C LEU A 104 -12.48 1.87 7.47
N THR A 105 -12.76 2.64 6.42
CA THR A 105 -13.91 2.44 5.54
C THR A 105 -13.43 2.17 4.13
N VAL A 106 -13.82 1.03 3.57
CA VAL A 106 -13.53 0.66 2.18
C VAL A 106 -14.82 0.56 1.39
N TYR A 107 -14.74 0.89 0.10
CA TYR A 107 -15.88 0.84 -0.80
C TYR A 107 -15.73 -0.33 -1.78
N LYS A 108 -16.79 -1.12 -1.93
CA LYS A 108 -16.81 -2.23 -2.91
C LYS A 108 -16.60 -1.67 -4.31
N ASN A 109 -15.79 -2.38 -5.11
CA ASN A 109 -15.48 -2.04 -6.51
C ASN A 109 -14.78 -0.69 -6.72
N LEU A 110 -14.27 -0.05 -5.65
CA LEU A 110 -13.42 1.14 -5.74
C LEU A 110 -12.06 0.86 -5.12
N ASP A 111 -11.03 1.53 -5.59
CA ASP A 111 -9.71 1.46 -4.96
C ASP A 111 -9.71 2.27 -3.65
N THR A 112 -8.89 1.85 -2.71
CA THR A 112 -8.47 2.70 -1.58
C THR A 112 -7.05 3.15 -1.87
N ASN A 113 -6.78 4.45 -1.81
CA ASN A 113 -5.52 5.04 -2.24
C ASN A 113 -5.08 6.20 -1.30
N LEU A 114 -3.99 6.88 -1.70
CA LEU A 114 -3.43 8.04 -0.98
C LEU A 114 -4.49 9.07 -0.62
N PHE A 115 -5.45 9.30 -1.51
CA PHE A 115 -6.45 10.33 -1.30
C PHE A 115 -7.26 9.99 -0.07
N ASP A 116 -7.75 8.76 0.12
CA ASP A 116 -8.57 8.36 1.28
C ASP A 116 -7.99 8.69 2.69
N GLY A 117 -6.70 9.05 2.78
CA GLY A 117 -6.15 9.71 3.95
C GLY A 117 -5.77 8.77 5.09
N TYR A 118 -5.77 7.47 4.84
CA TYR A 118 -5.34 6.46 5.80
C TYR A 118 -3.81 6.42 5.93
N ALA A 119 -3.26 7.44 6.56
CA ALA A 119 -1.82 7.61 6.71
C ALA A 119 -1.27 6.93 7.98
N ILE A 120 -0.06 6.39 7.86
CA ILE A 120 0.77 5.81 8.92
C ILE A 120 2.12 6.55 8.88
N ASP A 121 2.75 6.73 10.03
CA ASP A 121 4.10 7.27 10.09
C ASP A 121 5.10 6.38 9.33
N TYR A 122 6.14 6.99 8.79
CA TYR A 122 7.07 6.26 7.94
C TYR A 122 7.91 5.26 8.75
N ILE A 123 7.77 3.98 8.42
CA ILE A 123 8.54 2.87 8.98
C ILE A 123 9.12 2.10 7.79
N GLY A 124 10.45 2.12 7.61
CA GLY A 124 11.10 1.63 6.38
C GLY A 124 10.81 0.15 6.04
N ASP A 125 10.60 -0.69 7.06
CA ASP A 125 10.27 -2.11 6.90
C ASP A 125 8.81 -2.35 6.44
N LEU A 126 7.96 -1.32 6.48
CA LEU A 126 6.56 -1.36 6.07
C LEU A 126 6.29 -0.62 4.76
N ASP A 127 7.32 -0.17 4.04
CA ASP A 127 7.13 0.42 2.73
C ASP A 127 6.92 -0.66 1.66
N GLY A 128 5.80 -0.59 0.95
CA GLY A 128 5.37 -1.54 -0.08
C GLY A 128 5.28 -2.97 0.43
N VAL A 129 4.50 -3.16 1.50
CA VAL A 129 4.20 -4.47 2.09
C VAL A 129 2.71 -4.77 2.06
N ASN A 130 2.36 -6.04 2.22
CA ASN A 130 0.99 -6.50 2.41
C ASN A 130 0.57 -6.36 3.87
N ALA A 131 -0.72 -6.13 4.07
CA ALA A 131 -1.38 -6.16 5.37
C ALA A 131 -2.72 -6.88 5.23
N VAL A 132 -3.22 -7.42 6.34
CA VAL A 132 -4.54 -8.07 6.38
C VAL A 132 -5.33 -7.59 7.58
N ILE A 133 -6.64 -7.47 7.41
CA ILE A 133 -7.59 -7.31 8.51
C ILE A 133 -8.18 -8.67 8.80
N LEU A 134 -8.17 -9.06 10.06
CA LEU A 134 -8.78 -10.29 10.55
C LEU A 134 -9.86 -9.97 11.58
N ASP A 135 -10.86 -10.84 11.65
CA ASP A 135 -11.82 -10.85 12.75
C ASP A 135 -11.26 -11.60 13.98
N LYS A 136 -12.10 -11.71 15.01
CA LYS A 136 -11.82 -12.44 16.25
C LYS A 136 -11.45 -13.92 16.05
N GLU A 137 -11.93 -14.54 14.98
CA GLU A 137 -11.75 -15.97 14.65
C GLU A 137 -10.58 -16.19 13.66
N GLU A 138 -9.77 -15.15 13.46
CA GLU A 138 -8.68 -15.10 12.49
C GLU A 138 -9.13 -15.37 11.04
N ASN A 139 -10.38 -15.06 10.68
CA ASN A 139 -10.80 -15.03 9.29
C ASN A 139 -10.41 -13.70 8.66
N ILE A 140 -9.90 -13.71 7.43
CA ILE A 140 -9.49 -12.50 6.73
C ILE A 140 -10.73 -11.75 6.25
N CYS A 141 -10.86 -10.50 6.70
CA CYS A 141 -11.90 -9.56 6.31
C CYS A 141 -11.48 -8.70 5.11
N ALA A 142 -10.20 -8.34 5.03
CA ALA A 142 -9.65 -7.57 3.92
C ALA A 142 -8.14 -7.82 3.76
N ILE A 143 -7.66 -7.71 2.51
CA ILE A 143 -6.24 -7.63 2.18
C ILE A 143 -5.96 -6.20 1.73
N LEU A 144 -4.91 -5.61 2.28
CA LEU A 144 -4.50 -4.23 2.09
C LEU A 144 -3.01 -4.18 1.72
N ASN A 145 -2.55 -3.02 1.29
CA ASN A 145 -1.14 -2.75 1.09
C ASN A 145 -0.75 -1.47 1.82
N ILE A 146 0.52 -1.37 2.20
CA ILE A 146 1.10 -0.19 2.82
C ILE A 146 2.14 0.34 1.86
N GLU A 147 1.94 1.56 1.35
CA GLU A 147 2.76 2.12 0.28
C GLU A 147 3.15 3.57 0.58
N SER A 148 4.39 3.93 0.28
CA SER A 148 4.80 5.33 0.19
C SER A 148 4.49 5.92 -1.19
N PHE A 149 4.27 7.22 -1.25
CA PHE A 149 4.08 7.95 -2.50
C PHE A 149 5.15 9.05 -2.65
N PRO A 150 5.52 9.43 -3.88
CA PRO A 150 6.46 10.53 -4.11
C PRO A 150 5.93 11.84 -3.51
N GLY A 151 6.82 12.61 -2.88
CA GLY A 151 6.49 13.91 -2.29
C GLY A 151 5.81 13.85 -0.91
N VAL A 152 5.57 12.66 -0.35
CA VAL A 152 5.01 12.49 1.00
C VAL A 152 5.92 11.62 1.88
N ASN A 153 6.21 12.10 3.08
CA ASN A 153 7.01 11.37 4.07
C ASN A 153 6.13 10.52 5.02
N LYS A 154 5.14 9.84 4.44
CA LYS A 154 4.22 8.95 5.17
C LYS A 154 3.94 7.70 4.35
N LEU A 155 3.46 6.67 5.03
CA LEU A 155 2.90 5.47 4.42
C LEU A 155 1.39 5.59 4.37
N TYR A 156 0.77 4.97 3.37
CA TYR A 156 -0.67 4.99 3.19
C TYR A 156 -1.21 3.57 3.06
N ILE A 157 -2.34 3.32 3.70
CA ILE A 157 -3.10 2.09 3.51
C ILE A 157 -3.85 2.19 2.17
N THR A 158 -3.54 1.26 1.27
CA THR A 158 -4.14 1.17 -0.06
C THR A 158 -4.78 -0.20 -0.26
N ARG A 159 -5.66 -0.29 -1.25
CA ARG A 159 -6.31 -1.54 -1.66
C ARG A 159 -6.76 -1.44 -3.10
N SER A 160 -6.58 -2.52 -3.86
CA SER A 160 -7.17 -2.68 -5.19
C SER A 160 -8.66 -3.03 -5.12
N SER A 161 -9.46 -2.39 -5.96
CA SER A 161 -10.88 -2.65 -6.21
C SER A 161 -11.19 -4.10 -6.57
N HIS A 162 -10.20 -4.83 -7.11
CA HIS A 162 -10.32 -6.25 -7.44
C HIS A 162 -10.28 -7.17 -6.22
N LEU A 163 -9.94 -6.67 -5.03
CA LEU A 163 -9.91 -7.46 -3.81
C LEU A 163 -11.25 -7.38 -3.08
N VAL A 164 -11.78 -8.56 -2.73
CA VAL A 164 -13.02 -8.71 -1.98
C VAL A 164 -12.78 -8.33 -0.51
N CYS A 165 -13.76 -7.65 0.09
CA CYS A 165 -13.78 -7.34 1.52
C CYS A 165 -15.12 -7.76 2.13
N ARG A 166 -15.08 -8.20 3.39
CA ARG A 166 -16.26 -8.59 4.17
C ARG A 166 -16.18 -8.01 5.57
N GLU A 167 -17.33 -7.62 6.13
CA GLU A 167 -17.46 -7.34 7.55
C GLU A 167 -17.75 -8.65 8.30
N ALA A 168 -17.22 -8.77 9.52
CA ALA A 168 -17.58 -9.82 10.45
C ALA A 168 -18.82 -9.41 11.27
N THR A 169 -19.52 -10.42 11.81
CA THR A 169 -20.70 -10.21 12.66
C THR A 169 -20.34 -9.47 13.95
N VAL A 170 -19.19 -9.81 14.54
CA VAL A 170 -18.63 -9.15 15.73
C VAL A 170 -17.55 -8.17 15.27
N ARG A 171 -17.68 -6.89 15.65
CA ARG A 171 -16.73 -5.83 15.30
C ARG A 171 -15.51 -5.82 16.21
N ASP A 172 -14.75 -6.90 16.16
CA ASP A 172 -13.46 -7.05 16.83
C ASP A 172 -12.43 -7.40 15.76
N TYR A 173 -11.70 -6.36 15.32
CA TYR A 173 -10.81 -6.45 14.17
C TYR A 173 -9.36 -6.18 14.57
N ARG A 174 -8.45 -6.94 13.99
CA ARG A 174 -7.01 -6.70 14.09
C ARG A 174 -6.40 -6.60 12.71
N MET A 175 -5.54 -5.60 12.52
CA MET A 175 -4.70 -5.49 11.34
C MET A 175 -3.34 -6.13 11.63
N TYR A 176 -2.94 -7.09 10.79
CA TYR A 176 -1.57 -7.59 10.74
C TYR A 176 -0.83 -6.91 9.60
N LEU A 177 0.31 -6.30 9.92
CA LEU A 177 1.23 -5.73 8.93
C LEU A 177 2.46 -6.61 8.87
N PHE A 178 2.79 -7.07 7.67
CA PHE A 178 3.89 -8.01 7.47
C PHE A 178 5.16 -7.25 7.11
N PRO A 179 6.23 -7.36 7.92
CA PRO A 179 7.58 -6.96 7.55
C PRO A 179 7.94 -7.42 6.14
N ARG A 180 8.88 -6.71 5.53
CA ARG A 180 9.19 -6.88 4.11
C ARG A 180 9.51 -8.32 3.70
N ASN A 181 10.27 -9.04 4.52
CA ASN A 181 10.61 -10.45 4.27
C ASN A 181 9.36 -11.35 4.29
N LEU A 182 8.48 -11.15 5.26
CA LEU A 182 7.26 -11.93 5.43
C LEU A 182 6.21 -11.58 4.37
N SER A 183 6.11 -10.32 3.98
CA SER A 183 5.18 -9.83 2.96
C SER A 183 5.33 -10.54 1.61
N ASP A 184 6.56 -10.88 1.19
CA ASP A 184 6.79 -11.64 -0.05
C ASP A 184 6.31 -13.09 0.04
N VAL A 185 6.49 -13.71 1.21
CA VAL A 185 5.99 -15.06 1.46
C VAL A 185 4.47 -15.07 1.44
N ILE A 186 3.84 -14.08 2.09
CA ILE A 186 2.39 -13.88 2.08
C ILE A 186 1.87 -13.72 0.65
N TRP A 187 2.56 -12.94 -0.19
CA TRP A 187 2.20 -12.78 -1.59
C TRP A 187 2.29 -14.08 -2.38
N GLY A 188 3.37 -14.84 -2.22
CA GLY A 188 3.58 -16.12 -2.92
C GLY A 188 2.57 -17.18 -2.48
N LEU A 189 2.24 -17.20 -1.19
CA LEU A 189 1.22 -18.08 -0.62
C LEU A 189 -0.18 -17.74 -1.15
N TYR A 190 -0.51 -16.45 -1.24
CA TYR A 190 -1.79 -16.01 -1.76
C TYR A 190 -1.92 -16.23 -3.28
N THR A 191 -0.88 -15.91 -4.05
CA THR A 191 -0.97 -15.78 -5.52
C THR A 191 -0.51 -17.04 -6.26
N GLU A 192 0.63 -17.61 -5.89
CA GLU A 192 1.31 -18.66 -6.66
C GLU A 192 1.21 -20.04 -6.00
N SER A 193 0.70 -20.13 -4.77
CA SER A 193 0.70 -21.35 -3.95
C SER A 193 2.11 -21.91 -3.68
N THR A 194 3.14 -21.07 -3.77
CA THR A 194 4.55 -21.44 -3.60
C THR A 194 5.12 -21.04 -2.24
N GLY A 195 4.44 -20.14 -1.51
CA GLY A 195 4.88 -19.65 -0.21
C GLY A 195 4.51 -20.60 0.94
N VAL A 196 5.47 -20.85 1.83
CA VAL A 196 5.25 -21.55 3.11
C VAL A 196 5.67 -20.61 4.23
N LEU A 197 4.76 -20.36 5.18
CA LEU A 197 5.09 -19.56 6.36
C LEU A 197 5.98 -20.37 7.31
N PRO A 198 7.04 -19.76 7.89
CA PRO A 198 7.79 -20.39 8.95
C PRO A 198 6.90 -20.71 10.17
N PRO A 199 7.27 -21.71 11.00
CA PRO A 199 6.51 -22.04 12.21
C PRO A 199 6.35 -20.87 13.18
N GLU A 200 7.34 -19.97 13.21
CA GLU A 200 7.29 -18.73 13.98
C GLU A 200 7.43 -17.53 13.04
N ILE A 201 6.47 -16.61 13.09
CA ILE A 201 6.45 -15.40 12.26
C ILE A 201 6.47 -14.15 13.13
N GLN A 202 7.28 -13.16 12.74
CA GLN A 202 7.33 -11.85 13.37
C GLN A 202 6.53 -10.85 12.54
N LEU A 203 5.57 -10.18 13.16
CA LEU A 203 4.69 -9.22 12.47
C LEU A 203 4.21 -8.13 13.43
N TYR A 204 3.69 -7.03 12.88
CA TYR A 204 3.05 -5.99 13.69
C TYR A 204 1.55 -6.25 13.77
N SER A 205 0.97 -6.03 14.94
CA SER A 205 -0.47 -6.18 15.15
C SER A 205 -1.07 -4.91 15.74
N VAL A 206 -2.09 -4.38 15.07
CA VAL A 206 -2.79 -3.16 15.46
C VAL A 206 -4.28 -3.45 15.61
N PRO A 207 -4.90 -3.19 16.77
CA PRO A 207 -6.36 -3.28 16.90
C PRO A 207 -7.03 -2.16 16.09
N LEU A 208 -8.13 -2.49 15.40
CA LEU A 208 -8.96 -1.52 14.70
C LEU A 208 -10.26 -1.30 15.47
N MET A 209 -10.60 -0.04 15.75
CA MET A 209 -11.84 0.30 16.46
C MET A 209 -13.08 0.05 15.58
N ASP A 210 -12.96 0.28 14.27
CA ASP A 210 -14.05 0.06 13.33
C ASP A 210 -13.51 -0.25 11.93
N PHE A 211 -14.04 -1.29 11.30
CA PHE A 211 -13.82 -1.60 9.89
C PHE A 211 -15.18 -1.76 9.20
N SER A 212 -15.40 -1.01 8.12
CA SER A 212 -16.65 -1.07 7.37
C SER A 212 -16.44 -1.17 5.86
N VAL A 213 -17.29 -1.98 5.22
CA VAL A 213 -17.31 -2.26 3.79
C VAL A 213 -18.62 -1.72 3.23
N ARG A 214 -18.54 -0.61 2.50
CA ARG A 214 -19.71 0.11 1.98
C ARG A 214 -19.87 -0.10 0.48
N ASN A 215 -21.12 -0.02 0.02
CA ASN A 215 -21.38 0.14 -1.41
C ASN A 215 -21.25 1.63 -1.78
N PRO A 216 -20.66 1.95 -2.94
CA PRO A 216 -20.78 3.29 -3.51
C PRO A 216 -22.25 3.65 -3.68
N VAL A 217 -22.61 4.91 -3.44
CA VAL A 217 -23.95 5.42 -3.68
C VAL A 217 -23.94 6.09 -5.04
N GLU A 218 -24.79 5.63 -5.95
CA GLU A 218 -25.01 6.30 -7.23
C GLU A 218 -25.80 7.58 -7.00
N SER A 219 -25.36 8.67 -7.63
CA SER A 219 -26.09 9.94 -7.57
C SER A 219 -27.03 10.03 -8.78
N PRO A 220 -28.33 10.33 -8.57
CA PRO A 220 -29.26 10.56 -9.67
C PRO A 220 -29.04 11.91 -10.36
N VAL A 221 -28.24 12.79 -9.75
CA VAL A 221 -27.92 14.11 -10.30
C VAL A 221 -26.44 14.17 -10.69
N PRO A 222 -26.10 14.91 -11.75
CA PRO A 222 -24.72 15.04 -12.19
C PRO A 222 -23.88 15.78 -11.13
N LEU A 223 -22.64 15.31 -10.94
CA LEU A 223 -21.61 16.06 -10.24
C LEU A 223 -21.15 17.19 -11.16
N ALA A 224 -21.36 18.45 -10.75
CA ALA A 224 -20.79 19.59 -11.43
C ALA A 224 -19.33 19.72 -11.00
N VAL A 225 -18.40 19.68 -11.95
CA VAL A 225 -16.97 19.89 -11.70
C VAL A 225 -16.48 21.06 -12.55
N ASP A 226 -15.98 22.09 -11.90
CA ASP A 226 -15.33 23.23 -12.53
C ASP A 226 -13.81 23.09 -12.39
N PHE A 227 -13.13 22.99 -13.53
CA PHE A 227 -11.68 22.91 -13.62
C PHE A 227 -11.09 24.31 -13.83
N GLY A 228 -11.06 25.09 -12.76
CA GLY A 228 -10.40 26.39 -12.76
C GLY A 228 -8.88 26.28 -12.94
N THR A 229 -8.25 27.38 -13.34
CA THR A 229 -6.80 27.48 -13.54
C THR A 229 -5.98 27.28 -12.26
N SER A 230 -6.56 27.59 -11.09
CA SER A 230 -5.90 27.45 -9.79
C SER A 230 -6.54 26.41 -8.87
N ASN A 231 -7.85 26.18 -8.99
CA ASN A 231 -8.60 25.27 -8.12
C ASN A 231 -9.62 24.46 -8.93
N THR A 232 -9.83 23.21 -8.55
CA THR A 232 -10.96 22.40 -9.00
C THR A 232 -12.08 22.51 -7.98
N ALA A 233 -13.24 23.01 -8.38
CA ALA A 233 -14.45 23.00 -7.55
C ALA A 233 -15.34 21.85 -8.00
N ALA A 234 -15.95 21.14 -7.06
CA ALA A 234 -16.95 20.11 -7.35
C ALA A 234 -18.17 20.33 -6.46
N GLY A 235 -19.35 20.30 -7.06
CA GLY A 235 -20.63 20.52 -6.39
C GLY A 235 -21.63 19.46 -6.82
N LEU A 236 -22.43 19.00 -5.86
CA LEU A 236 -23.51 18.06 -6.10
C LEU A 236 -24.78 18.63 -5.49
N TYR A 237 -25.87 18.65 -6.26
CA TYR A 237 -27.17 19.02 -5.71
C TYR A 237 -27.66 17.86 -4.81
N ILE A 238 -28.04 18.15 -3.58
CA ILE A 238 -28.51 17.13 -2.64
C ILE A 238 -29.95 17.46 -2.25
N ASP A 239 -30.91 16.74 -2.83
CA ASP A 239 -32.30 16.83 -2.39
C ASP A 239 -32.53 16.04 -1.09
N HIS A 240 -33.71 16.18 -0.48
CA HIS A 240 -34.04 15.53 0.78
C HIS A 240 -34.01 13.98 0.70
N MET A 241 -34.41 13.41 -0.44
CA MET A 241 -34.45 11.94 -0.64
C MET A 241 -33.04 11.37 -0.76
N PHE A 242 -32.18 12.02 -1.54
CA PHE A 242 -30.77 11.70 -1.69
C PHE A 242 -30.00 11.97 -0.39
N TYR A 243 -30.30 13.07 0.33
CA TYR A 243 -29.75 13.32 1.65
C TYR A 243 -30.06 12.20 2.62
N SER A 244 -31.28 11.65 2.62
CA SER A 244 -31.65 10.55 3.51
C SER A 244 -30.84 9.27 3.24
N ASN A 245 -30.54 9.01 1.95
CA ASN A 245 -29.74 7.86 1.50
C ASN A 245 -28.26 7.98 1.88
N ILE A 246 -27.71 9.21 1.89
CA ILE A 246 -26.30 9.44 2.26
C ILE A 246 -26.15 9.94 3.71
N GLY A 247 -27.25 10.29 4.40
CA GLY A 247 -27.27 11.08 5.64
C GLY A 247 -26.63 10.39 6.85
N LYS A 248 -26.56 9.06 6.86
CA LYS A 248 -25.78 8.31 7.86
C LYS A 248 -24.25 8.33 7.58
N SER A 249 -23.86 8.70 6.37
CA SER A 249 -22.47 8.83 5.92
C SER A 249 -22.00 10.29 5.89
N ILE A 250 -22.91 11.26 5.74
CA ILE A 250 -22.61 12.69 5.60
C ILE A 250 -22.60 13.47 6.92
N HIS A 251 -23.18 12.98 8.02
CA HIS A 251 -23.25 13.74 9.29
C HIS A 251 -21.87 14.18 9.86
N ARG A 252 -20.74 13.68 9.32
CA ARG A 252 -19.37 14.12 9.64
C ARG A 252 -18.73 15.08 8.64
N LEU A 253 -19.39 15.44 7.54
CA LEU A 253 -18.87 16.35 6.51
C LEU A 253 -19.00 17.84 6.85
N PHE A 254 -20.04 18.22 7.61
CA PHE A 254 -20.42 19.63 7.75
C PHE A 254 -20.23 20.19 9.17
N HIS A 255 -19.89 19.37 10.17
CA HIS A 255 -19.46 19.87 11.48
C HIS A 255 -17.94 20.01 11.54
N ARG A 256 -17.47 21.25 11.34
CA ARG A 256 -16.18 21.72 11.87
C ARG A 256 -16.32 21.87 13.38
N ASP A 257 -15.91 20.85 14.12
CA ASP A 257 -15.64 21.02 15.55
C ASP A 257 -14.13 21.26 15.75
N GLY A 258 -13.79 22.53 16.00
CA GLY A 258 -12.53 22.96 16.61
C GLY A 258 -11.37 23.34 15.68
N PRO A 259 -10.58 24.40 16.02
CA PRO A 259 -9.43 24.80 15.23
C PRO A 259 -8.27 23.85 15.53
N GLY A 260 -7.85 23.01 14.56
CA GLY A 260 -6.61 22.24 14.70
C GLY A 260 -6.43 20.98 13.84
N SER A 261 -7.44 20.49 13.12
CA SER A 261 -7.31 19.22 12.37
C SER A 261 -7.21 19.44 10.85
N ASN A 262 -5.99 19.41 10.32
CA ASN A 262 -5.68 19.38 8.88
C ASN A 262 -5.92 17.98 8.26
N GLY A 263 -7.10 17.40 8.48
CA GLY A 263 -7.50 16.13 7.90
C GLY A 263 -8.52 16.33 6.77
N ARG A 264 -8.08 16.54 5.53
CA ARG A 264 -8.97 16.44 4.36
C ARG A 264 -9.31 14.97 4.15
N GLN A 265 -10.59 14.60 4.14
CA GLN A 265 -11.06 13.28 3.70
C GLN A 265 -11.48 13.31 2.22
N PRO A 266 -10.89 12.42 1.41
CA PRO A 266 -11.23 11.99 0.08
C PRO A 266 -12.69 11.74 -0.20
N PHE A 267 -13.31 12.41 -1.18
CA PHE A 267 -14.49 11.86 -1.84
C PHE A 267 -14.05 11.18 -3.13
N VAL A 268 -14.41 9.90 -3.27
CA VAL A 268 -14.21 9.13 -4.51
C VAL A 268 -15.55 9.08 -5.24
N PHE A 269 -15.62 9.74 -6.40
CA PHE A 269 -16.75 9.64 -7.32
C PHE A 269 -16.40 8.64 -8.43
N LYS A 270 -17.31 7.72 -8.74
CA LYS A 270 -17.19 6.82 -9.90
C LYS A 270 -17.88 7.47 -11.10
N THR A 271 -17.20 7.53 -12.23
CA THR A 271 -17.79 7.81 -13.54
C THR A 271 -17.51 6.61 -14.44
N ASP A 272 -18.53 6.05 -15.08
CA ASP A 272 -18.37 4.89 -15.96
C ASP A 272 -17.61 5.28 -17.24
N ALA A 273 -16.46 4.65 -17.47
CA ALA A 273 -15.80 4.65 -18.78
C ALA A 273 -15.14 3.29 -19.03
N GLY A 274 -15.57 2.63 -20.12
CA GLY A 274 -15.10 1.33 -20.56
C GLY A 274 -13.64 1.29 -21.01
N ARG A 275 -13.18 0.06 -21.22
CA ARG A 275 -11.83 -0.38 -21.65
C ARG A 275 -11.28 0.41 -22.85
N GLY A 276 -9.96 0.53 -22.92
CA GLY A 276 -9.23 0.83 -24.16
C GLY A 276 -8.12 1.87 -24.02
N SER A 277 -6.98 1.58 -24.62
CA SER A 277 -5.76 2.39 -24.63
C SER A 277 -5.60 3.11 -25.97
N SER A 278 -4.72 4.12 -25.97
CA SER A 278 -4.07 4.78 -27.13
C SER A 278 -4.81 5.97 -27.74
N ALA A 279 -4.11 7.11 -27.76
CA ALA A 279 -4.54 8.41 -28.26
C ALA A 279 -4.31 8.54 -29.79
N VAL A 280 -5.13 9.34 -30.48
CA VAL A 280 -4.75 10.54 -31.23
C VAL A 280 -6.02 11.38 -31.42
N SER A 281 -5.98 12.64 -31.00
CA SER A 281 -7.06 13.61 -31.16
C SER A 281 -7.08 14.16 -32.59
N SER A 282 -8.24 14.13 -33.23
CA SER A 282 -8.60 15.17 -34.19
C SER A 282 -10.13 15.31 -34.29
N PHE A 283 -10.55 16.56 -34.47
CA PHE A 283 -11.86 17.04 -34.92
C PHE A 283 -12.92 17.52 -33.92
N ASN A 284 -13.06 18.86 -33.90
CA ASN A 284 -14.22 19.66 -34.31
C ASN A 284 -15.62 19.06 -34.15
N GLY A 285 -16.47 19.87 -33.49
CA GLY A 285 -17.87 20.05 -33.86
C GLY A 285 -18.83 18.96 -33.39
N THR A 286 -19.65 19.34 -32.41
CA THR A 286 -20.99 18.79 -32.16
C THR A 286 -21.12 17.27 -31.99
N ASP A 287 -20.69 16.75 -30.83
CA ASP A 287 -21.35 15.58 -30.21
C ASP A 287 -21.02 15.48 -28.70
N THR A 288 -22.02 15.52 -27.81
CA THR A 288 -21.83 15.58 -26.35
C THR A 288 -21.92 14.21 -25.66
N ARG A 289 -21.34 13.16 -26.26
CA ARG A 289 -21.16 11.85 -25.60
C ARG A 289 -19.71 11.39 -25.73
N GLY A 290 -18.82 11.98 -24.93
CA GLY A 290 -17.42 11.58 -24.80
C GLY A 290 -17.08 11.25 -23.35
N ALA A 291 -16.59 10.04 -23.09
CA ALA A 291 -16.08 9.62 -21.78
C ALA A 291 -14.63 10.13 -21.61
N PHE A 292 -14.33 10.78 -20.48
CA PHE A 292 -13.01 11.31 -20.17
C PHE A 292 -12.20 10.39 -19.25
N LYS A 293 -10.95 10.13 -19.61
CA LYS A 293 -9.99 9.33 -18.86
C LYS A 293 -9.02 10.26 -18.12
N PHE A 294 -9.12 10.35 -16.80
CA PHE A 294 -8.22 11.22 -16.01
C PHE A 294 -6.93 10.46 -15.65
N ARG A 295 -5.78 10.98 -16.12
CA ARG A 295 -4.45 10.63 -15.62
C ARG A 295 -3.79 11.91 -15.11
N LYS A 296 -3.64 12.05 -13.78
CA LYS A 296 -2.91 13.17 -13.18
C LYS A 296 -1.41 12.83 -13.23
N VAL A 297 -0.66 13.51 -14.10
CA VAL A 297 0.81 13.43 -14.11
C VAL A 297 1.32 14.32 -12.97
N PRO A 298 2.26 13.88 -12.13
CA PRO A 298 2.83 14.73 -11.09
C PRO A 298 3.56 15.92 -11.73
N TYR A 299 3.25 17.11 -11.21
CA TYR A 299 3.98 18.35 -11.49
C TYR A 299 5.42 18.17 -11.01
N VAL A 300 6.38 18.07 -11.94
CA VAL A 300 7.80 18.21 -11.63
C VAL A 300 8.09 19.70 -11.64
N HIS A 301 8.49 20.26 -10.50
CA HIS A 301 9.12 21.58 -10.50
C HIS A 301 10.39 21.50 -11.33
N SER A 302 10.37 22.03 -12.55
CA SER A 302 11.57 22.45 -13.24
C SER A 302 12.09 23.69 -12.53
N LEU A 303 13.13 23.52 -11.72
CA LEU A 303 14.01 24.63 -11.34
C LEU A 303 14.88 24.93 -12.55
N SER A 304 14.63 26.08 -13.17
CA SER A 304 15.62 26.85 -13.92
C SER A 304 16.00 28.05 -13.08
#